data_AF-A0A842MF26-F1
#
_entry.id   AF-A0A842MF26-F1
#
_cell.length_a   1.000
_cell.length_b   1.000
_cell.length_c   1.000
_cell.angle_alpha   90.00
_cell.angle_beta   90.00
_cell.angle_gamma   90.00
#
_symmetry.space_group_name_H-M   'P 1'
#
loop_
_entity.id
_entity.type
_entity.pdbx_description
1 polymer ?
#
loop_
_entity_poly.entity_id
_entity_poly.type
_entity_poly.pdbx_seq_one_letter_code
_entity_poly.pdbx_strand_id
1 'polypeptide(L)'
;MKWSYTGPMAVASLYIAILISISISPWFNWLENALSDLGNLRNQSAPFFNGGLLISGLLIITYSIKGFRIKAPLTAKFLALTGFSLQLVGVFCENYGRIHFYVSLMLFLFLLLTGLAYFFETKNYLALLILLAIPIWWLYFNDVIFH
;
A
#
# COMPACT_ATOMS: atom_id res chain seq x y z
N MET A 1 4.65 -20.15 15.89
CA MET A 1 3.27 -20.31 15.36
C MET A 1 2.39 -19.07 15.52
N LYS A 2 2.50 -18.24 16.58
CA LYS A 2 1.63 -17.04 16.78
C LYS A 2 1.80 -15.87 15.78
N TRP A 3 2.93 -15.79 15.07
CA TRP A 3 3.22 -14.64 14.18
C TRP A 3 2.64 -14.77 12.78
N SER A 4 2.15 -15.95 12.39
CA SER A 4 1.67 -16.18 11.02
C SER A 4 0.40 -15.42 10.68
N TYR A 5 -0.38 -14.97 11.67
CA TYR A 5 -1.65 -14.28 11.43
C TYR A 5 -1.48 -12.78 11.17
N THR A 6 -0.37 -12.16 11.60
CA THR A 6 -0.19 -10.70 11.44
C THR A 6 -0.15 -10.26 9.97
N GLY A 7 0.49 -11.03 9.09
CA GLY A 7 0.48 -10.79 7.64
C GLY A 7 -0.92 -10.89 7.04
N PRO A 8 -1.64 -12.02 7.17
CA PRO A 8 -3.03 -12.16 6.76
C PRO A 8 -3.97 -11.09 7.32
N MET A 9 -3.80 -10.69 8.59
CA MET A 9 -4.57 -9.59 9.19
C MET A 9 -4.26 -8.24 8.55
N ALA A 10 -2.99 -7.98 8.20
CA ALA A 10 -2.62 -6.77 7.49
C ALA A 10 -3.30 -6.69 6.11
N VAL A 11 -3.31 -7.81 5.38
CA VAL A 11 -3.98 -7.93 4.08
C VAL A 11 -5.49 -7.79 4.23
N ALA A 12 -6.10 -8.49 5.19
CA ALA A 12 -7.53 -8.44 5.43
C ALA A 12 -8.00 -7.03 5.84
N SER A 13 -7.29 -6.37 6.76
CA SER A 13 -7.62 -5.00 7.18
C SER A 13 -7.57 -4.02 6.01
N LEU A 14 -6.59 -4.15 5.12
CA LEU A 14 -6.43 -3.27 3.96
C LEU A 14 -7.61 -3.45 2.99
N TYR A 15 -7.88 -4.68 2.58
CA TYR A 15 -8.94 -4.95 1.61
C TYR A 15 -10.34 -4.69 2.17
N ILE A 16 -10.59 -5.00 3.45
CA ILE A 16 -11.87 -4.68 4.09
C ILE A 16 -12.08 -3.16 4.10
N ALA A 17 -11.05 -2.38 4.46
CA ALA A 17 -11.14 -0.93 4.43
C ALA A 17 -11.41 -0.38 3.02
N ILE A 18 -10.72 -0.91 1.99
CA ILE A 18 -10.95 -0.54 0.59
C ILE A 18 -12.39 -0.89 0.17
N LEU A 19 -12.86 -2.10 0.44
CA LEU A 19 -14.20 -2.55 0.06
C LEU A 19 -15.30 -1.72 0.73
N ILE A 20 -15.15 -1.42 2.03
CA ILE A 20 -16.07 -0.52 2.74
C ILE A 20 -16.06 0.87 2.08
N SER A 21 -14.89 1.40 1.79
CA SER A 21 -14.73 2.73 1.19
C SER A 21 -15.38 2.82 -0.19
N ILE A 22 -15.25 1.79 -1.01
CA ILE A 22 -15.91 1.69 -2.32
C ILE A 22 -17.43 1.53 -2.15
N SER A 23 -17.90 0.71 -1.21
CA SER A 23 -19.35 0.50 -1.02
C SER A 23 -20.13 1.76 -0.64
N ILE A 24 -19.45 2.73 -0.03
CA ILE A 24 -20.03 4.03 0.37
C ILE A 24 -19.66 5.17 -0.59
N SER A 25 -18.96 4.86 -1.69
CA SER A 25 -18.54 5.83 -2.71
C SER A 25 -19.12 5.44 -4.08
N PRO A 26 -20.41 5.66 -4.36
CA PRO A 26 -21.03 5.30 -5.63
C PRO A 26 -20.42 5.97 -6.86
N TRP A 27 -19.69 7.06 -6.64
CA TRP A 27 -18.98 7.81 -7.67
C TRP A 27 -17.66 7.15 -8.10
N PHE A 28 -17.14 6.18 -7.33
CA PHE A 28 -15.83 5.58 -7.57
C PHE A 28 -15.86 4.69 -8.82
N ASN A 29 -14.99 5.01 -9.77
CA ASN A 29 -14.77 4.27 -11.00
C ASN A 29 -13.30 3.81 -11.06
N TRP A 30 -13.08 2.50 -11.21
CA TRP A 30 -11.74 1.90 -11.27
C TRP A 30 -10.86 2.38 -12.41
N LEU A 31 -11.46 2.90 -13.49
CA LEU A 31 -10.75 3.36 -14.67
C LEU A 31 -10.39 4.85 -14.58
N GLU A 32 -11.15 5.63 -13.81
CA GLU A 32 -11.03 7.09 -13.76
C GLU A 32 -10.42 7.58 -12.43
N ASN A 33 -10.63 6.83 -11.34
CA ASN A 33 -10.25 7.25 -10.00
C ASN A 33 -9.06 6.48 -9.46
N ALA A 34 -8.22 7.19 -8.72
CA ALA A 34 -7.19 6.59 -7.90
C ALA A 34 -7.85 5.98 -6.68
N LEU A 35 -7.34 4.84 -6.20
CA LEU A 35 -7.74 4.32 -4.89
C LEU A 35 -7.60 5.37 -3.78
N SER A 36 -6.60 6.26 -3.86
CA SER A 36 -6.38 7.33 -2.89
C SER A 36 -7.48 8.40 -2.89
N ASP A 37 -8.29 8.53 -3.94
CA ASP A 37 -9.43 9.47 -3.97
C ASP A 37 -10.47 9.13 -2.89
N LEU A 38 -10.59 7.84 -2.54
CA LEU A 38 -11.42 7.36 -1.42
C LEU A 38 -10.94 7.91 -0.07
N GLY A 39 -9.65 8.28 0.02
CA GLY A 39 -9.03 8.89 1.20
C GLY A 39 -9.22 10.41 1.28
N ASN A 40 -9.82 11.06 0.29
CA ASN A 40 -10.00 12.50 0.30
C ASN A 40 -10.96 12.93 1.41
N LEU A 41 -10.55 13.83 2.30
CA LEU A 41 -11.29 14.28 3.49
C LEU A 41 -12.68 14.88 3.20
N ARG A 42 -12.98 15.22 1.94
CA ARG A 42 -14.31 15.66 1.51
C ARG A 42 -15.30 14.50 1.35
N ASN A 43 -14.80 13.27 1.27
CA ASN A 43 -15.57 12.06 1.03
C ASN A 43 -15.87 11.32 2.34
N GLN A 44 -17.05 10.73 2.45
CA GLN A 44 -17.46 9.94 3.62
C GLN A 44 -16.62 8.67 3.80
N SER A 45 -15.93 8.22 2.75
CA SER A 45 -15.02 7.07 2.75
C SER A 45 -13.68 7.34 3.42
N ALA A 46 -13.28 8.60 3.61
CA ALA A 46 -11.94 8.95 4.06
C ALA A 46 -11.52 8.30 5.38
N PRO A 47 -12.36 8.25 6.45
CA PRO A 47 -11.96 7.62 7.71
C PRO A 47 -11.70 6.12 7.55
N PHE A 48 -12.46 5.44 6.70
CA PHE A 48 -12.32 4.00 6.47
C PHE A 48 -11.09 3.71 5.63
N PHE A 49 -10.90 4.43 4.53
CA PHE A 49 -9.75 4.24 3.66
C PHE A 49 -8.45 4.58 4.38
N ASN A 50 -8.32 5.83 4.88
CA ASN A 50 -7.10 6.29 5.54
C ASN A 50 -6.83 5.53 6.84
N GLY A 51 -7.88 5.28 7.64
CA GLY A 51 -7.77 4.47 8.85
C GLY A 51 -7.32 3.03 8.55
N GLY A 52 -7.83 2.45 7.46
CA GLY A 52 -7.38 1.17 6.94
C GLY A 52 -5.90 1.16 6.60
N LEU A 53 -5.42 2.15 5.82
CA LEU A 53 -4.00 2.28 5.49
C LEU A 53 -3.11 2.37 6.75
N LEU A 54 -3.57 3.12 7.76
CA LEU A 54 -2.86 3.27 9.03
C LEU A 54 -2.73 1.94 9.77
N ILE A 55 -3.85 1.24 9.96
CA ILE A 55 -3.90 -0.04 10.67
C ILE A 55 -3.09 -1.10 9.93
N SER A 56 -3.30 -1.23 8.62
CA SER A 56 -2.59 -2.21 7.80
C SER A 56 -1.09 -1.92 7.75
N GLY A 57 -0.68 -0.67 7.63
CA GLY A 57 0.73 -0.28 7.65
C GLY A 57 1.42 -0.64 8.97
N LEU A 58 0.75 -0.40 10.10
CA LEU A 58 1.24 -0.85 11.40
C LEU A 58 1.38 -2.38 11.47
N LEU A 59 0.36 -3.11 11.01
CA LEU A 59 0.39 -4.58 10.98
C LEU A 59 1.52 -5.10 10.08
N ILE A 60 1.77 -4.49 8.92
CA ILE A 60 2.90 -4.82 8.02
C ILE A 60 4.24 -4.64 8.73
N ILE A 61 4.44 -3.53 9.45
CA ILE A 61 5.68 -3.31 10.23
C ILE A 61 5.85 -4.38 11.30
N THR A 62 4.77 -4.73 12.02
CA THR A 62 4.87 -5.80 13.02
C THR A 62 5.18 -7.16 12.40
N TYR A 63 4.61 -7.44 11.23
CA TYR A 63 4.85 -8.67 10.47
C TYR A 63 6.28 -8.73 9.94
N SER A 64 6.84 -7.62 9.46
CA SER A 64 8.21 -7.57 8.91
C SER A 64 9.27 -7.88 9.97
N ILE A 65 9.14 -7.25 11.15
CA ILE A 65 10.08 -7.42 12.27
C ILE A 65 10.05 -8.86 12.81
N LYS A 66 8.87 -9.50 12.82
CA LYS A 66 8.68 -10.80 13.48
C LYS A 66 8.80 -11.98 12.52
N GLY A 67 8.41 -11.81 11.26
CA GLY A 67 8.36 -12.87 10.25
C GLY A 67 9.66 -13.01 9.44
N PHE A 68 10.31 -11.90 9.10
CA PHE A 68 11.40 -11.91 8.12
C PHE A 68 12.78 -11.54 8.69
N ARG A 69 12.86 -10.87 9.84
CA ARG A 69 14.12 -10.29 10.35
C ARG A 69 15.31 -11.26 10.41
N ILE A 70 15.08 -12.55 10.66
CA ILE A 70 16.15 -13.56 10.75
C ILE A 70 16.43 -14.23 9.40
N LYS A 71 15.39 -14.57 8.63
CA LYS A 71 15.50 -15.38 7.40
C LYS A 71 15.68 -14.57 6.12
N ALA A 72 15.17 -13.35 6.11
CA ALA A 72 15.13 -12.43 4.97
C ALA A 72 15.27 -10.98 5.47
N PRO A 73 16.45 -10.62 6.03
CA PRO A 73 16.64 -9.34 6.71
C PRO A 73 16.48 -8.12 5.81
N LEU A 74 16.81 -8.22 4.51
CA LEU A 74 16.63 -7.12 3.57
C LEU A 74 15.15 -6.91 3.25
N THR A 75 14.40 -8.00 3.03
CA THR A 75 12.94 -7.98 2.90
C THR A 75 12.32 -7.34 4.14
N ALA A 76 12.74 -7.73 5.34
CA ALA A 76 12.19 -7.19 6.58
C ALA A 76 12.32 -5.66 6.66
N LYS A 77 13.48 -5.10 6.24
CA LYS A 77 13.74 -3.66 6.21
C LYS A 77 12.83 -2.95 5.21
N PHE A 78 12.81 -3.38 3.96
CA PHE A 78 11.98 -2.71 2.94
C PHE A 78 10.49 -2.89 3.19
N LEU A 79 10.06 -4.04 3.71
CA LEU A 79 8.67 -4.27 4.08
C LEU A 79 8.23 -3.38 5.24
N ALA A 80 9.11 -3.13 6.22
CA ALA A 80 8.84 -2.13 7.27
C ALA A 80 8.70 -0.72 6.68
N LEU A 81 9.59 -0.33 5.76
CA LEU A 81 9.51 0.97 5.08
C LEU A 81 8.26 1.10 4.20
N THR A 82 7.80 0.00 3.61
CA THR A 82 6.54 -0.07 2.87
C THR A 82 5.35 0.18 3.80
N GLY A 83 5.28 -0.51 4.94
CA GLY A 83 4.23 -0.29 5.94
C GLY A 83 4.26 1.11 6.56
N PHE A 84 5.44 1.71 6.70
CA PHE A 84 5.57 3.10 7.13
C PHE A 84 5.06 4.08 6.07
N SER A 85 5.45 3.88 4.81
CA SER A 85 4.99 4.73 3.70
C SER A 85 3.47 4.61 3.50
N LEU A 86 2.90 3.42 3.70
CA LEU A 86 1.45 3.20 3.66
C LEU A 86 0.73 4.04 4.72
N GLN A 87 1.28 4.13 5.93
CA GLN A 87 0.75 5.02 6.97
C GLN A 87 0.86 6.49 6.55
N LEU A 88 1.99 6.90 5.95
CA LEU A 88 2.15 8.27 5.46
C LEU A 88 1.13 8.62 4.38
N VAL A 89 0.79 7.71 3.47
CA VAL A 89 -0.29 7.90 2.48
C VAL A 89 -1.64 8.09 3.17
N GLY A 90 -1.92 7.35 4.24
CA GLY A 90 -3.14 7.53 5.04
C GLY A 90 -3.19 8.86 5.79
N VAL A 91 -2.06 9.35 6.34
CA VAL A 91 -1.99 10.66 7.02
C VAL A 91 -2.07 11.81 6.02
N PHE A 92 -1.18 11.77 5.02
CA PHE A 92 -1.08 12.75 3.96
C PHE A 92 -1.89 12.29 2.75
N CYS A 93 -3.21 12.19 2.95
CA CYS A 93 -4.17 11.82 1.91
C CYS A 93 -4.22 12.85 0.75
N GLU A 94 -5.05 12.59 -0.27
CA GLU A 94 -5.10 13.35 -1.53
C GLU A 94 -5.18 14.88 -1.34
N ASN A 95 -5.82 15.34 -0.27
CA ASN A 95 -5.94 16.76 0.08
C ASN A 95 -4.59 17.50 0.23
N TYR A 96 -3.49 16.77 0.47
CA TYR A 96 -2.15 17.33 0.65
C TYR A 96 -1.35 17.45 -0.65
N GLY A 97 -1.95 17.15 -1.81
CA GLY A 97 -1.39 17.41 -3.14
C GLY A 97 0.03 16.88 -3.34
N ARG A 98 1.02 17.77 -3.48
CA ARG A 98 2.42 17.37 -3.72
C ARG A 98 2.99 16.48 -2.62
N ILE A 99 2.60 16.68 -1.36
CA ILE A 99 3.07 15.83 -0.27
C ILE A 99 2.52 14.41 -0.46
N HIS A 100 1.23 14.28 -0.80
CA HIS A 100 0.59 13.00 -1.12
C HIS A 100 1.35 12.28 -2.24
N PHE A 101 1.66 13.00 -3.32
CA PHE A 101 2.43 12.46 -4.44
C PHE A 101 3.79 11.88 -3.99
N TYR A 102 4.57 12.60 -3.17
CA TYR A 102 5.88 12.11 -2.72
C TYR A 102 5.77 10.89 -1.80
N VAL A 103 4.78 10.85 -0.89
CA VAL A 103 4.62 9.68 0.00
C VAL A 103 4.08 8.46 -0.76
N SER A 104 3.25 8.67 -1.79
CA SER A 104 2.81 7.62 -2.71
C SER A 104 3.98 7.08 -3.53
N LEU A 105 4.81 7.95 -4.12
CA LEU A 105 6.03 7.53 -4.82
C LEU A 105 6.95 6.71 -3.92
N MET A 106 7.12 7.13 -2.66
CA MET A 106 7.91 6.42 -1.67
C MET A 106 7.33 5.03 -1.35
N LEU A 107 6.00 4.91 -1.24
CA LEU A 107 5.31 3.63 -1.08
C LEU A 107 5.61 2.67 -2.24
N PHE A 108 5.42 3.12 -3.49
CA PHE A 108 5.66 2.28 -4.66
C PHE A 108 7.13 1.87 -4.81
N LEU A 109 8.06 2.79 -4.52
CA LEU A 109 9.50 2.48 -4.52
C LEU A 109 9.85 1.40 -3.48
N PHE A 110 9.37 1.52 -2.24
CA PHE A 110 9.68 0.51 -1.22
C PHE A 110 8.94 -0.81 -1.46
N LEU A 111 7.76 -0.78 -2.08
CA LEU A 111 7.06 -1.99 -2.50
C LEU A 111 7.87 -2.75 -3.57
N LEU A 112 8.43 -2.04 -4.55
CA LEU A 112 9.35 -2.58 -5.55
C LEU A 112 10.58 -3.23 -4.89
N LEU A 113 11.25 -2.48 -4.01
CA LEU A 113 12.45 -2.97 -3.31
C LEU A 113 12.16 -4.17 -2.41
N THR A 114 10.96 -4.24 -1.81
CA THR A 114 10.51 -5.40 -1.03
C THR A 114 10.37 -6.65 -1.90
N GLY A 115 9.73 -6.55 -3.06
CA GLY A 115 9.60 -7.68 -3.99
C GLY A 115 10.94 -8.20 -4.48
N LEU A 116 11.84 -7.29 -4.88
CA LEU A 116 13.19 -7.64 -5.31
C LEU A 116 13.99 -8.29 -4.19
N ALA A 117 14.01 -7.70 -2.99
CA ALA A 117 14.71 -8.26 -1.84
C ALA A 117 14.20 -9.67 -1.50
N TYR A 118 12.89 -9.87 -1.49
CA TYR A 118 12.31 -11.18 -1.21
C TYR A 118 12.65 -12.21 -2.28
N PHE A 119 12.63 -11.83 -3.55
CA PHE A 119 13.08 -12.70 -4.63
C PHE A 119 14.55 -13.10 -4.46
N PHE A 120 15.43 -12.15 -4.16
CA PHE A 120 16.86 -12.44 -3.99
C PHE A 120 17.15 -13.35 -2.80
N GLU A 121 16.45 -13.14 -1.68
CA GLU A 121 16.64 -13.88 -0.43
C GLU A 121 15.96 -15.27 -0.44
N THR A 122 14.81 -15.43 -1.12
CA THR A 122 14.01 -16.67 -1.07
C THR A 122 13.95 -17.46 -2.37
N LYS A 123 14.37 -16.87 -3.49
CA LYS A 123 14.24 -17.40 -4.87
C LYS A 123 12.78 -17.69 -5.27
N ASN A 124 11.81 -17.07 -4.61
CA ASN A 124 10.40 -17.23 -4.93
C ASN A 124 9.97 -16.21 -6.00
N TYR A 125 9.70 -16.70 -7.21
CA TYR A 125 9.27 -15.90 -8.35
C TYR A 125 7.91 -15.21 -8.15
N LEU A 126 7.05 -15.73 -7.26
CA LEU A 126 5.75 -15.11 -6.99
C LEU A 126 5.87 -13.69 -6.43
N ALA A 127 6.99 -13.34 -5.79
CA ALA A 127 7.20 -11.98 -5.30
C ALA A 127 7.38 -10.95 -6.41
N LEU A 128 7.69 -11.39 -7.63
CA LEU A 128 7.76 -10.51 -8.80
C LEU A 128 6.37 -10.05 -9.26
N LEU A 129 5.28 -10.67 -8.79
CA LEU A 129 3.92 -10.17 -9.04
C LEU A 129 3.70 -8.77 -8.46
N ILE A 130 4.42 -8.42 -7.38
CA ILE A 130 4.35 -7.08 -6.78
C ILE A 130 4.83 -5.98 -7.75
N LEU A 131 5.66 -6.35 -8.73
CA LEU A 131 6.16 -5.44 -9.75
C LEU A 131 5.05 -4.95 -10.68
N LEU A 132 3.92 -5.66 -10.77
CA LEU A 132 2.75 -5.24 -11.55
C LEU A 132 2.09 -3.98 -10.98
N ALA A 133 2.27 -3.69 -9.69
CA ALA A 133 1.74 -2.48 -9.08
C ALA A 133 2.35 -1.20 -9.66
N ILE A 134 3.59 -1.26 -10.14
CA ILE A 134 4.33 -0.12 -10.69
C ILE A 134 3.82 0.33 -12.06
N PRO A 135 3.70 -0.53 -13.10
CA PRO A 135 3.15 -0.12 -14.38
C PRO A 135 1.68 0.30 -14.25
N ILE A 136 0.90 -0.32 -13.37
CA ILE A 136 -0.51 0.11 -13.13
C ILE A 136 -0.54 1.54 -12.58
N TRP A 137 0.28 1.83 -11.56
CA TRP A 137 0.38 3.17 -11.01
C TRP A 137 0.93 4.18 -12.03
N TRP A 138 1.97 3.79 -12.77
CA TRP A 138 2.57 4.62 -13.81
C TRP A 138 1.58 4.95 -14.92
N LEU A 139 0.82 3.98 -15.43
CA LEU A 139 -0.19 4.18 -16.47
C LEU A 139 -1.29 5.14 -16.00
N TYR A 140 -1.78 4.97 -14.77
CA TYR A 140 -2.78 5.87 -14.19
C TYR A 140 -2.30 7.33 -14.09
N PHE A 141 -1.04 7.54 -13.69
CA PHE A 141 -0.48 8.90 -13.57
C PHE A 141 0.12 9.46 -14.88
N ASN A 142 0.24 8.65 -15.93
CA ASN A 142 0.75 9.06 -17.25
C ASN A 142 -0.32 9.12 -18.35
N ASP A 143 -1.60 9.31 -18.00
CA ASP A 143 -2.56 10.03 -18.86
C ASP A 143 -2.17 11.53 -19.04
N VAL A 144 -0.87 11.79 -19.11
CA VAL A 144 -0.22 13.05 -19.49
C VAL A 144 -0.09 13.01 -21.00
N ILE A 145 -1.23 13.12 -21.69
CA ILE A 145 -1.50 13.69 -23.03
C ILE A 145 -3.01 13.43 -23.27
N PHE A 146 -3.82 14.51 -23.34
CA PHE A 146 -5.30 14.59 -23.43
C PHE A 146 -6.02 14.46 -22.07
N HIS A 147 -6.47 15.51 -21.36
CA HIS A 147 -6.86 16.88 -21.68
C HIS A 147 -6.45 17.88 -20.59
#